data_AF-A0A0H3DB90-F1
#
_entry.id   AF-A0A0H3DB90-F1
#
_cell.length_a   1.000
_cell.length_b   1.000
_cell.length_c   1.000
_cell.angle_alpha   90.00
_cell.angle_beta   90.00
_cell.angle_gamma   90.00
#
_symmetry.space_group_name_H-M   'P 1'
#
loop_
_entity.id
_entity.type
_entity.pdbx_description
1 polymer ?
#
loop_
_entity_poly.entity_id
_entity_poly.type
_entity_poly.pdbx_seq_one_letter_code
_entity_poly.pdbx_strand_id
1 'polypeptide(L)' 'MSRYHLVLEALRRSARVPEGGAAPAEHGHAMPARHRGYIREHFEDTPETRGWTWAG' A
#
# COMPACT_ATOMS: atom_id res chain seq x y z
N MET A 1 8.55 -5.45 -5.11
CA MET A 1 8.03 -4.07 -4.94
C MET A 1 6.50 -4.12 -5.07
N SER A 2 5.72 -3.53 -4.14
CA SER A 2 4.23 -3.54 -4.17
C SER A 2 3.68 -2.10 -4.24
N ARG A 3 2.40 -1.90 -4.60
CA ARG A 3 1.75 -0.57 -4.68
C ARG A 3 1.91 0.27 -3.40
N TYR A 4 1.94 -0.37 -2.23
CA TYR A 4 2.20 0.30 -0.96
C TYR A 4 3.62 0.87 -0.86
N HIS A 5 4.61 0.17 -1.41
CA HIS A 5 5.98 0.70 -1.50
C HIS A 5 6.06 1.90 -2.45
N LEU A 6 5.26 1.91 -3.52
CA LEU A 6 5.19 3.04 -4.45
C LEU A 6 4.59 4.29 -3.79
N VAL A 7 3.58 4.13 -2.93
CA VAL A 7 3.03 5.25 -2.13
C VAL A 7 4.10 5.85 -1.22
N LEU A 8 4.82 4.99 -0.48
CA LEU A 8 5.92 5.44 0.39
C LEU A 8 7.04 6.15 -0.42
N GLU A 9 7.36 5.63 -1.60
CA GLU A 9 8.33 6.23 -2.53
C GLU A 9 7.88 7.57 -3.05
N ALA A 10 6.60 7.71 -3.40
CA ALA A 10 6.03 8.95 -3.86
C ALA A 10 6.08 10.01 -2.74
N LEU A 11 5.70 9.65 -1.51
CA LEU A 11 5.76 10.56 -0.37
C LEU A 11 7.20 10.96 -0.04
N ARG A 12 8.13 10.01 -0.01
CA ARG A 12 9.55 10.30 0.27
C ARG A 12 10.18 11.22 -0.78
N ARG A 13 9.77 11.10 -2.05
CA ARG A 13 10.28 11.91 -3.16
C ARG A 13 9.50 13.21 -3.38
N SER A 14 8.41 13.42 -2.64
CA SER A 14 7.62 14.65 -2.76
C SER A 14 8.42 15.83 -2.20
N ALA A 15 8.59 16.89 -2.98
CA ALA A 15 9.32 18.09 -2.57
C ALA A 15 8.71 18.76 -1.32
N ARG A 16 7.41 18.56 -1.10
CA ARG A 16 6.67 18.95 0.10
C ARG A 16 5.76 17.81 0.48
N VAL A 17 5.66 17.51 1.78
CA VAL A 17 4.70 16.52 2.28
C VAL A 17 3.28 17.07 2.04
N PRO A 18 2.44 16.36 1.27
CA PRO A 18 1.06 16.77 1.05
C PRO A 18 0.30 16.79 2.37
N GLU A 19 -0.67 17.70 2.49
CA GLU A 19 -1.62 17.66 3.58
C GLU A 19 -2.33 16.29 3.58
N GLY A 20 -2.45 15.67 4.76
CA GLY A 20 -2.99 14.32 4.89
C GLY A 20 -2.02 13.18 4.49
N GLY A 21 -0.79 13.46 4.08
CA GLY A 21 0.19 12.45 3.65
C GLY A 21 0.59 11.43 4.73
N ALA A 22 0.34 11.72 6.00
CA ALA A 22 0.60 10.81 7.12
C ALA A 22 -0.25 9.54 7.04
N ALA A 23 -1.54 9.65 6.75
CA ALA A 23 -2.44 8.49 6.73
C ALA A 23 -2.09 7.47 5.62
N PRO A 24 -1.81 7.88 4.36
CA PRO A 24 -1.29 6.98 3.34
C PRO A 24 0.08 6.37 3.69
N ALA A 25 0.95 7.10 4.41
CA ALA A 25 2.23 6.57 4.86
C ALA A 25 2.05 5.45 5.90
N GLU A 26 1.24 5.69 6.93
CA GLU A 26 0.92 4.71 7.96
C GLU A 26 0.30 3.45 7.34
N HIS A 27 -0.68 3.63 6.45
CA HIS A 27 -1.30 2.53 5.72
C HIS A 27 -0.28 1.76 4.85
N GLY A 28 0.59 2.49 4.15
CA GLY A 28 1.66 1.93 3.32
C GLY A 28 2.67 1.10 4.12
N HIS A 29 2.93 1.46 5.38
CA HIS A 29 3.82 0.71 6.28
C HIS A 29 3.15 -0.53 6.88
N ALA A 30 1.86 -0.48 7.20
CA ALA A 30 1.14 -1.60 7.80
C ALA A 30 0.83 -2.73 6.79
N MET A 31 0.51 -2.37 5.55
CA MET A 31 -0.01 -3.32 4.58
C MET A 31 0.96 -4.43 4.12
N PRO A 32 2.27 -4.20 3.95
CA PRO A 32 3.19 -5.27 3.56
C PRO A 32 3.23 -6.46 4.52
N ALA A 33 3.10 -6.21 5.83
CA ALA A 33 3.05 -7.27 6.83
C ALA A 33 1.75 -8.08 6.71
N ARG A 34 0.61 -7.38 6.63
CA ARG A 34 -0.72 -8.02 6.44
C ARG A 34 -0.77 -8.84 5.15
N HIS A 35 -0.27 -8.29 4.06
CA HIS A 35 -0.28 -8.95 2.75
C HIS A 35 0.56 -10.24 2.74
N ARG A 36 1.75 -10.22 3.34
CA ARG A 36 2.58 -11.43 3.49
C ARG A 36 1.93 -12.48 4.39
N GLY A 37 1.26 -12.07 5.47
CA GLY A 37 0.50 -12.99 6.32
C GLY A 37 -0.60 -13.68 5.54
N TYR A 38 -1.42 -12.91 4.82
CA TYR A 38 -2.54 -13.43 4.02
C TYR A 38 -2.07 -14.40 2.93
N ILE A 39 -1.00 -14.06 2.20
CA ILE A 39 -0.44 -14.96 1.18
C ILE A 39 0.01 -16.28 1.80
N ARG A 40 0.62 -16.26 2.98
CA ARG A 40 1.08 -17.50 3.64
C ARG A 40 -0.07 -18.38 4.11
N GLU A 41 -1.17 -17.78 4.53
CA GLU A 41 -2.33 -18.49 5.06
C GLU A 41 -3.25 -19.01 3.95
N HIS A 42 -3.47 -18.20 2.91
CA HIS A 42 -4.45 -18.47 1.88
C HIS A 42 -3.83 -18.86 0.53
N PHE A 43 -2.52 -18.73 0.35
CA PHE A 43 -1.77 -18.97 -0.90
C PHE A 43 -2.20 -18.06 -2.06
N GLU A 44 -2.59 -16.85 -1.70
CA GLU A 44 -3.47 -16.03 -2.50
C GLU A 44 -3.22 -14.55 -2.18
N ASP A 45 -3.25 -13.65 -3.17
CA ASP A 45 -3.13 -12.20 -2.91
C ASP A 45 -4.29 -11.67 -2.05
N THR A 46 -4.07 -10.61 -1.27
CA THR A 46 -5.15 -10.00 -0.49
C THR A 46 -6.32 -9.53 -1.38
N PRO A 47 -7.58 -9.61 -0.89
CA PRO A 47 -8.76 -9.18 -1.66
C PRO A 47 -8.66 -7.76 -2.21
N GLU A 48 -8.08 -6.82 -1.45
CA GLU A 48 -7.88 -5.42 -1.85
C GLU A 48 -6.89 -5.29 -3.02
N THR A 49 -5.98 -6.25 -3.17
CA THR A 49 -5.05 -6.26 -4.29
C THR A 49 -5.76 -6.76 -5.54
N ARG A 50 -6.53 -7.85 -5.44
CA ARG A 50 -7.20 -8.45 -6.61
C ARG A 50 -8.44 -7.71 -7.07
N GLY A 51 -9.24 -7.20 -6.15
CA GLY A 51 -10.48 -6.49 -6.44
C GLY A 51 -10.28 -5.03 -6.84
N TRP A 52 -9.02 -4.57 -6.94
CA TRP A 52 -8.73 -3.18 -7.27
C TRP A 52 -8.96 -2.90 -8.75
N THR A 53 -9.71 -1.83 -9.01
CA THR A 53 -9.92 -1.26 -10.33
C THR A 53 -9.61 0.23 -10.29
N TRP A 54 -9.30 0.80 -11.46
CA TRP A 54 -9.23 2.25 -11.59
C TRP A 54 -10.65 2.81 -11.45
N ALA A 55 -10.88 3.76 -10.54
CA ALA A 55 -12.17 4.43 -10.38
C ALA A 55 -12.38 5.44 -11.52
N GLY A 56 -13.01 5.01 -12.61
CA GLY A 56 -13.26 5.85 -13.80
C GLY A 56 -14.00 7.15 -13.50
#